data_AF-A0A239QGQ8-F1
#
_entry.id   AF-A0A239QGQ8-F1
#
_cell.length_a   1.000
_cell.length_b   1.000
_cell.length_c   1.000
_cell.angle_alpha   90.00
_cell.angle_beta   90.00
_cell.angle_gamma   90.00
#
_symmetry.space_group_name_H-M   'P 1'
#
loop_
_entity.id
_entity.type
_entity.pdbx_description
1 polymer ?
#
loop_
_entity_poly.entity_id
_entity_poly.type
_entity_poly.pdbx_seq_one_letter_code
_entity_poly.pdbx_strand_id
1 'polypeptide(L)'
;MLIHATRSSVCLGDDFAGPEERDLVLDEQARLSELMKQLAGYVPYFGNVVWSIRCGDKVIGYLYSPGEKAAYRYKLTAGNKRVSELGEETVFCRYYSGKDILIRNIKVFSLPGTINLKKVMLYEEQQRKEGMLF
;
A
#
# COMPACT_ATOMS: atom_id res chain seq x y z
N MET A 1 -2.38 -20.06 7.41
CA MET A 1 -3.01 -19.52 6.18
C MET A 1 -1.96 -18.89 5.29
N LEU A 2 -2.04 -19.13 3.98
CA LEU A 2 -1.14 -18.57 2.98
C LEU A 2 -1.79 -17.34 2.34
N ILE A 3 -1.02 -16.26 2.17
CA ILE A 3 -1.44 -15.08 1.40
C ILE A 3 -0.41 -14.80 0.32
N HIS A 4 -0.86 -14.75 -0.93
CA HIS A 4 -0.06 -14.36 -2.08
C HIS A 4 -0.03 -12.84 -2.18
N ALA A 5 1.10 -12.24 -1.84
CA ALA A 5 1.31 -10.81 -1.95
C ALA A 5 2.02 -10.48 -3.26
N THR A 6 1.48 -9.54 -4.01
CA THR A 6 2.10 -8.97 -5.20
C THR A 6 2.29 -7.47 -4.98
N ARG A 7 3.29 -6.85 -5.60
CA ARG A 7 3.55 -5.42 -5.48
C ARG A 7 3.83 -4.78 -6.83
N SER A 8 3.52 -3.50 -6.96
CA SER A 8 3.94 -2.72 -8.12
C SER A 8 5.46 -2.70 -8.24
N SER A 9 5.95 -2.81 -9.48
CA SER A 9 7.34 -2.55 -9.80
C SER A 9 7.69 -1.10 -9.46
N VAL A 10 8.86 -0.90 -8.88
CA VAL A 10 9.38 0.43 -8.55
C VAL A 10 10.75 0.53 -9.20
N CYS A 11 10.82 1.13 -10.39
CA CYS A 11 12.08 1.38 -11.08
C CYS A 11 12.76 2.59 -10.42
N LEU A 12 13.70 2.31 -9.53
CA LEU A 12 14.65 3.30 -9.02
C LEU A 12 16.02 2.87 -9.53
N GLY A 13 16.86 3.83 -9.93
CA GLY A 13 18.16 3.58 -10.58
C GLY A 13 19.16 2.75 -9.75
N ASP A 14 18.83 2.39 -8.52
CA ASP A 14 19.39 1.23 -7.81
C ASP A 14 18.30 0.15 -7.74
N ASP A 15 18.46 -0.89 -8.55
CA ASP A 15 17.50 -1.99 -8.71
C ASP A 15 17.19 -2.62 -7.34
N PHE A 16 15.99 -2.33 -6.81
CA PHE A 16 15.43 -3.18 -5.76
C PHE A 16 15.07 -4.53 -6.39
N ALA A 17 16.05 -5.44 -6.43
CA ALA A 17 15.98 -6.76 -7.05
C ALA A 17 15.15 -7.79 -6.25
N GLY A 18 14.40 -7.34 -5.24
CA GLY A 18 13.49 -8.21 -4.49
C GLY A 18 12.32 -8.66 -5.37
N PRO A 19 11.77 -9.87 -5.17
CA PRO A 19 10.69 -10.36 -6.01
C PRO A 19 9.44 -9.48 -5.89
N GLU A 20 8.74 -9.29 -7.01
CA GLU A 20 7.46 -8.55 -7.09
C GLU A 20 6.29 -9.37 -6.53
N GLU A 21 6.54 -10.63 -6.19
CA GLU A 21 5.58 -11.55 -5.60
C GLU A 21 6.22 -12.24 -4.39
N ARG A 22 5.42 -12.51 -3.36
CA ARG A 22 5.87 -13.19 -2.15
C ARG A 22 4.71 -13.86 -1.44
N ASP A 23 4.95 -15.09 -1.01
CA ASP A 23 4.02 -15.80 -0.15
C ASP A 23 4.27 -15.42 1.32
N LEU A 24 3.18 -15.03 1.99
CA LEU A 24 3.16 -14.70 3.40
C LEU A 24 2.44 -15.80 4.17
N VAL A 25 3.14 -16.40 5.13
CA VAL A 25 2.55 -17.37 6.03
C VAL A 25 2.06 -16.64 7.28
N LEU A 26 0.75 -16.72 7.52
CA LEU A 26 0.07 -16.10 8.64
C LEU A 26 -0.63 -17.16 9.50
N ASP A 27 -0.75 -16.87 10.78
CA ASP A 27 -1.63 -17.62 11.68
C ASP A 27 -3.09 -17.55 11.18
N GLU A 28 -3.89 -18.59 11.39
CA GLU A 28 -5.30 -18.62 10.93
C GLU A 28 -6.19 -17.59 11.65
N GLN A 29 -5.78 -17.17 12.85
CA GLN A 29 -6.44 -16.13 13.63
C GLN A 29 -5.79 -14.76 13.39
N ALA A 30 -4.82 -14.65 12.48
CA ALA A 30 -4.14 -13.41 12.18
C ALA A 30 -5.13 -12.33 11.75
N ARG A 31 -4.89 -11.11 12.23
CA ARG A 31 -5.67 -9.92 11.91
C ARG A 31 -4.99 -9.10 10.82
N LEU A 32 -5.76 -8.20 10.19
CA LEU A 32 -5.23 -7.30 9.17
C LEU A 32 -4.02 -6.51 9.67
N SER A 33 -3.99 -6.08 10.93
CA SER A 33 -2.82 -5.42 11.51
C SER A 33 -1.52 -6.23 11.41
N GLU A 34 -1.61 -7.56 11.53
CA GLU A 34 -0.45 -8.45 11.45
C GLU A 34 0.00 -8.64 10.00
N LEU A 35 -0.96 -8.80 9.09
CA LEU A 35 -0.70 -8.77 7.65
C LEU A 35 0.01 -7.47 7.23
N MET A 36 -0.45 -6.30 7.70
CA MET A 36 0.17 -5.02 7.38
C MET A 36 1.63 -4.94 7.86
N LYS A 37 1.97 -5.54 9.01
CA LYS A 37 3.36 -5.59 9.49
C LYS A 37 4.23 -6.46 8.58
N GLN A 38 3.76 -7.62 8.16
CA GLN A 38 4.51 -8.47 7.23
C GLN A 38 4.69 -7.78 5.88
N LEU A 39 3.64 -7.14 5.36
CA LEU A 39 3.71 -6.36 4.12
C LEU A 39 4.69 -5.18 4.22
N ALA A 40 4.76 -4.50 5.37
CA ALA A 40 5.73 -3.44 5.61
C ALA A 40 7.19 -3.92 5.57
N GLY A 41 7.45 -5.19 5.92
CA GLY A 41 8.77 -5.81 5.77
C GLY A 41 9.03 -6.40 4.38
N TYR A 42 8.00 -6.47 3.53
CA TYR A 42 8.09 -6.99 2.17
C TYR A 42 8.25 -5.87 1.14
N VAL A 43 7.43 -4.82 1.22
CA VAL A 43 7.51 -3.71 0.27
C VAL A 43 8.80 -2.90 0.51
N PRO A 44 9.47 -2.46 -0.55
CA PRO A 44 10.70 -1.69 -0.38
C PRO A 44 10.44 -0.39 0.38
N TYR A 45 11.40 -0.05 1.23
CA TYR A 45 11.32 1.09 2.13
C TYR A 45 11.84 2.36 1.46
N PHE A 46 10.99 3.38 1.38
CA PHE A 46 11.36 4.69 0.84
C PHE A 46 10.75 5.82 1.67
N GLY A 47 11.45 6.94 1.76
CA GLY A 47 10.90 8.16 2.34
C GLY A 47 9.80 8.74 1.45
N ASN A 48 8.74 9.29 2.07
CA ASN A 48 7.66 10.00 1.39
C ASN A 48 6.91 9.17 0.33
N VAL A 49 6.62 7.90 0.65
CA VAL A 49 5.81 7.02 -0.20
C VAL A 49 4.60 6.48 0.55
N VAL A 50 3.58 6.11 -0.23
CA VAL A 50 2.40 5.39 0.25
C VAL A 50 2.23 4.14 -0.59
N TRP A 51 1.96 3.02 0.08
CA TRP A 51 1.48 1.80 -0.55
C TRP A 51 0.01 1.61 -0.20
N SER A 52 -0.89 1.55 -1.20
CA SER A 52 -2.24 1.05 -0.95
C SER A 52 -2.22 -0.47 -1.01
N ILE A 53 -2.81 -1.11 -0.02
CA ILE A 53 -2.95 -2.56 0.05
C ILE A 53 -4.37 -2.91 -0.37
N ARG A 54 -4.50 -3.67 -1.44
CA ARG A 54 -5.76 -4.09 -2.04
C ARG A 54 -5.96 -5.59 -1.92
N CYS A 55 -7.21 -5.99 -1.80
CA CYS A 55 -7.69 -7.37 -1.87
C CYS A 55 -8.92 -7.33 -2.77
N GLY A 56 -8.82 -7.98 -3.94
CA GLY A 56 -9.71 -7.72 -5.06
C GLY A 56 -9.78 -6.24 -5.43
N ASP A 57 -11.01 -5.72 -5.55
CA ASP A 57 -11.31 -4.33 -5.85
C ASP A 57 -11.17 -3.39 -4.63
N LYS A 58 -11.05 -3.94 -3.41
CA LYS A 58 -11.14 -3.20 -2.15
C LYS A 58 -9.77 -2.84 -1.60
N VAL A 59 -9.60 -1.56 -1.26
CA VAL A 59 -8.47 -1.12 -0.44
C VAL A 59 -8.73 -1.51 1.00
N ILE A 60 -7.87 -2.34 1.59
CA ILE A 60 -7.97 -2.84 2.97
C ILE A 60 -7.12 -2.00 3.96
N GLY A 61 -6.14 -1.27 3.42
CA GLY A 61 -5.36 -0.34 4.20
C GLY A 61 -4.25 0.31 3.38
N TYR A 62 -3.46 1.13 4.06
CA TYR A 62 -2.33 1.84 3.49
C TYR A 62 -1.10 1.65 4.37
N LEU A 63 0.06 1.46 3.77
CA LEU A 63 1.35 1.65 4.41
C LEU A 63 1.90 3.01 4.00
N TYR A 64 2.43 3.77 4.95
CA TYR A 64 2.99 5.09 4.66
C TYR A 64 4.17 5.39 5.58
N SER A 65 5.21 6.00 5.03
CA SER A 65 6.33 6.47 5.83
C SER A 65 6.21 7.98 6.06
N PRO A 66 6.19 8.46 7.32
CA PRO A 66 6.11 9.89 7.62
C PRO A 66 7.43 10.64 7.40
N GLY A 67 8.52 9.98 6.99
CA GLY A 67 9.81 10.62 6.72
C GLY A 67 10.91 9.62 6.33
N GLU A 68 12.08 10.11 5.95
CA GLU A 68 13.14 9.29 5.32
C GLU A 68 13.69 8.14 6.19
N LYS A 69 13.60 8.20 7.52
CA LYS A 69 14.15 7.20 8.44
C LYS A 69 13.14 6.56 9.40
N ALA A 70 11.84 6.73 9.16
CA ALA A 70 10.79 6.21 10.03
C ALA A 70 10.21 4.91 9.48
N ALA A 71 10.09 3.86 10.31
CA ALA A 71 9.39 2.63 9.93
C ALA A 71 7.99 2.92 9.37
N TYR A 72 7.54 2.09 8.42
CA TYR A 72 6.20 2.20 7.87
C TYR A 72 5.15 2.20 8.98
N ARG A 73 4.25 3.19 8.92
CA ARG A 73 3.00 3.20 9.65
C ARG A 73 1.92 2.63 8.75
N TYR A 74 0.81 2.17 9.34
CA TYR A 74 -0.32 1.70 8.57
C TYR A 74 -1.63 2.32 9.03
N LYS A 75 -2.58 2.41 8.09
CA LYS A 75 -3.96 2.79 8.34
C LYS A 75 -4.89 1.77 7.69
N LEU A 76 -5.75 1.14 8.48
CA LEU A 76 -6.78 0.23 7.99
C LEU A 76 -8.02 1.02 7.54
N THR A 77 -8.66 0.56 6.47
CA THR A 77 -9.92 1.12 5.96
C THR A 77 -11.13 0.33 6.44
N ALA A 78 -10.97 -0.98 6.66
CA ALA A 78 -12.05 -1.92 6.97
C ALA A 78 -12.06 -2.40 8.44
N GLY A 79 -11.40 -1.68 9.35
CA GLY A 79 -11.22 -2.11 10.75
C GLY A 79 -10.23 -3.29 10.89
N ASN A 80 -9.88 -3.67 12.12
CA ASN A 80 -8.89 -4.73 12.36
C ASN A 80 -9.51 -6.13 12.47
N LYS A 81 -10.15 -6.57 11.38
CA LYS A 81 -10.77 -7.89 11.25
C LYS A 81 -9.74 -8.99 10.98
N ARG A 82 -10.17 -10.26 10.95
CA ARG A 82 -9.30 -11.39 10.60
C ARG A 82 -8.97 -11.35 9.12
N VAL A 83 -7.79 -11.85 8.76
CA VAL A 83 -7.37 -11.93 7.35
C VAL A 83 -8.25 -12.92 6.58
N SER A 84 -8.70 -14.00 7.23
CA SER A 84 -9.64 -14.97 6.63
C SER A 84 -11.01 -14.36 6.27
N GLU A 85 -11.39 -13.25 6.88
CA GLU A 85 -12.61 -12.50 6.54
C GLU A 85 -12.47 -11.62 5.28
N LEU A 86 -11.31 -11.66 4.59
CA LEU A 86 -11.14 -10.99 3.31
C LEU A 86 -11.81 -11.76 2.17
N GLY A 87 -11.91 -13.09 2.27
CA GLY A 87 -12.50 -13.95 1.24
C GLY A 87 -11.61 -14.20 0.03
N GLU A 88 -10.45 -13.56 -0.04
CA GLU A 88 -9.43 -13.81 -1.07
C GLU A 88 -8.06 -13.99 -0.40
N GLU A 89 -7.24 -14.84 -0.99
CA GLU A 89 -5.88 -15.14 -0.51
C GLU A 89 -4.82 -14.31 -1.21
N THR A 90 -5.21 -13.38 -2.09
CA THR A 90 -4.27 -12.52 -2.83
C THR A 90 -4.39 -11.08 -2.38
N VAL A 91 -3.26 -10.41 -2.21
CA VAL A 91 -3.18 -8.97 -1.94
C VAL A 91 -2.25 -8.28 -2.93
N PHE A 92 -2.64 -7.09 -3.38
CA PHE A 92 -1.84 -6.26 -4.27
C PHE A 92 -1.40 -4.97 -3.57
N CYS A 93 -0.11 -4.72 -3.56
CA CYS A 93 0.52 -3.53 -3.00
C CYS A 93 0.80 -2.54 -4.12
N ARG A 94 -0.01 -1.49 -4.24
CA ARG A 94 0.21 -0.44 -5.23
C ARG A 94 1.04 0.70 -4.66
N TYR A 95 2.08 1.08 -5.41
CA TYR A 95 2.99 2.16 -5.05
C TYR A 95 2.46 3.54 -5.46
N TYR A 96 2.65 4.53 -4.59
CA TYR A 96 2.45 5.94 -4.90
C TYR A 96 3.64 6.75 -4.37
N SER A 97 4.36 7.43 -5.28
CA SER A 97 5.35 8.45 -4.92
C SER A 97 4.78 9.86 -5.01
N GLY A 98 5.42 10.81 -4.35
CA GLY A 98 5.11 12.23 -4.53
C GLY A 98 5.18 12.68 -6.00
N LYS A 99 6.09 12.11 -6.81
CA LYS A 99 6.23 12.46 -8.23
C LYS A 99 5.06 11.94 -9.08
N ASP A 100 4.59 10.72 -8.84
CA ASP A 100 3.48 10.13 -9.59
C ASP A 100 2.18 10.93 -9.43
N ILE A 101 2.01 11.51 -8.26
CA ILE A 101 0.80 12.26 -7.93
C ILE A 101 0.85 13.71 -8.45
N LEU A 102 2.05 14.28 -8.59
CA LEU A 102 2.27 15.56 -9.30
C LEU A 102 1.91 15.48 -10.79
N ILE A 103 2.24 14.36 -11.46
CA ILE A 103 2.01 14.16 -12.89
C ILE A 103 0.51 14.12 -13.21
N ARG A 104 -0.33 13.69 -12.27
CA ARG A 104 -1.79 13.54 -12.45
C ARG A 104 -2.62 14.73 -11.95
N ASN A 105 -2.03 15.92 -11.82
CA ASN A 105 -2.67 17.19 -11.45
C ASN A 105 -3.36 17.24 -10.07
N ILE A 106 -3.11 16.28 -9.18
CA ILE A 106 -3.62 16.34 -7.81
C ILE A 106 -2.49 16.81 -6.92
N LYS A 107 -2.59 18.04 -6.42
CA LYS A 107 -1.60 18.60 -5.47
C LYS A 107 -1.70 17.86 -4.13
N VAL A 108 -1.06 16.69 -4.02
CA VAL A 108 -1.07 15.83 -2.80
C VAL A 108 -0.09 16.27 -1.71
N PHE A 109 0.64 17.36 -1.95
CA PHE A 109 1.63 17.86 -1.02
C PHE A 109 1.03 18.59 0.17
N SER A 110 1.59 18.34 1.35
CA SER A 110 1.60 19.26 2.48
C SER A 110 3.07 19.52 2.78
N LEU A 111 3.55 20.73 2.51
CA LEU A 111 4.98 21.09 2.39
C LEU A 111 5.71 20.44 1.19
N PRO A 112 6.73 21.08 0.61
CA PRO A 112 7.46 20.54 -0.54
C PRO A 112 8.08 19.18 -0.20
N GLY A 113 7.73 18.13 -0.94
CA GLY A 113 8.34 16.80 -0.80
C GLY A 113 7.60 15.78 0.08
N THR A 114 6.54 16.15 0.81
CA THR A 114 5.81 15.19 1.68
C THR A 114 4.50 14.72 1.05
N ILE A 115 4.34 13.40 0.90
CA ILE A 115 3.10 12.76 0.46
C ILE A 115 2.04 12.81 1.58
N ASN A 116 0.81 13.26 1.27
CA ASN A 116 -0.27 13.33 2.24
C ASN A 116 -1.25 12.15 2.07
N LEU A 117 -1.29 11.24 3.05
CA LEU A 117 -2.15 10.06 3.01
C LEU A 117 -3.63 10.40 2.74
N LYS A 118 -4.18 11.46 3.33
CA LYS A 118 -5.60 11.82 3.11
C LYS A 118 -5.88 12.13 1.64
N LYS A 119 -4.92 12.76 0.95
CA LYS A 119 -5.12 13.12 -0.45
C LYS A 119 -4.86 11.92 -1.40
N VAL A 120 -4.01 10.97 -1.01
CA VAL A 120 -3.93 9.66 -1.71
C VAL A 120 -5.25 8.91 -1.62
N MET A 121 -5.86 8.87 -0.43
CA MET A 121 -7.17 8.25 -0.24
C MET A 121 -8.26 8.90 -1.12
N LEU A 122 -8.29 10.24 -1.17
CA LEU A 122 -9.22 10.99 -2.03
C LEU A 122 -8.99 10.70 -3.52
N TYR A 123 -7.73 10.59 -3.94
CA TYR A 123 -7.38 10.26 -5.31
C TYR A 123 -7.87 8.86 -5.71
N GLU A 124 -7.67 7.85 -4.86
CA GLU A 124 -8.17 6.51 -5.14
C GLU A 124 -9.70 6.47 -5.23
N GLU A 125 -10.39 7.23 -4.38
CA GLU A 125 -11.85 7.36 -4.44
C GLU A 125 -12.30 8.02 -5.76
N GLN A 126 -11.62 9.08 -6.21
CA GLN A 126 -11.93 9.75 -7.47
C GLN A 126 -11.71 8.83 -8.67
N GLN A 127 -10.57 8.16 -8.74
CA GLN A 127 -10.25 7.24 -9.84
C GLN A 127 -11.23 6.07 -9.91
N ARG A 128 -11.74 5.61 -8.76
CA ARG A 128 -12.80 4.60 -8.69
C ARG A 128 -14.12 5.13 -9.25
N LYS A 129 -14.50 6.37 -8.92
CA LYS A 129 -15.69 7.03 -9.50
C LYS A 129 -15.58 7.23 -11.02
N GLU A 130 -14.38 7.46 -11.51
CA GLU A 130 -14.08 7.65 -12.93
C GLU A 130 -13.89 6.32 -13.69
N GLY A 131 -14.01 5.16 -13.03
CA GLY A 131 -13.87 3.85 -13.67
C GLY A 131 -12.44 3.50 -14.11
N MET A 132 -11.44 4.24 -13.65
CA MET A 132 -10.02 4.03 -13.96
C MET A 132 -9.30 3.10 -12.97
N LEU A 133 -9.98 2.75 -11.87
CA LEU A 133 -9.54 1.77 -10.89
C LEU A 133 -10.58 0.65 -10.81
N PHE A 134 -10.19 -0.52 -11.34
CA PHE A 134 -10.93 -1.77 -11.19
C PHE A 134 -10.56 -2.44 -9.86
#